data_AF-A0A5A7U274-F1
#
_entry.id   AF-A0A5A7U274-F1
#
_cell.length_a   1.000
_cell.length_b   1.000
_cell.length_c   1.000
_cell.angle_alpha   90.00
_cell.angle_beta   90.00
_cell.angle_gamma   90.00
#
_symmetry.space_group_name_H-M   'P 1'
#
loop_
_entity.id
_entity.type
_entity.pdbx_description
1 polymer ?
#
loop_
_entity_poly.entity_id
_entity_poly.type
_entity_poly.pdbx_seq_one_letter_code
_entity_poly.pdbx_strand_id
1 'polypeptide(L)'
;MWKSNLNMILVIDDPRFVLMEECPPSPTRNASRIVRDAYDCWTKANNKARIHLLWIMSDIVSKKYETMVNARQIMDLIQEMFKE
;
A
#
# COMPACT_ATOMS: atom_id res chain seq x y z
N MET A 1 5.28 -16.33 -2.12
CA MET A 1 5.23 -15.34 -3.21
C MET A 1 4.93 -13.93 -2.69
N TRP A 2 3.82 -13.69 -1.98
CA TRP A 2 3.49 -12.34 -1.46
C TRP A 2 4.57 -11.75 -0.51
N LYS A 3 5.15 -12.57 0.38
CA LYS A 3 6.27 -12.14 1.26
C LYS A 3 7.51 -11.70 0.47
N SER A 4 7.80 -12.36 -0.66
CA SER A 4 8.94 -12.04 -1.53
C SER A 4 8.69 -10.75 -2.33
N ASN A 5 7.47 -10.56 -2.84
CA ASN A 5 7.06 -9.33 -3.50
C ASN A 5 7.11 -8.14 -2.53
N LEU A 6 6.61 -8.33 -1.31
CA LEU A 6 6.67 -7.34 -0.23
C LEU A 6 8.12 -7.00 0.13
N ASN A 7 8.99 -7.99 0.32
CA ASN A 7 10.42 -7.75 0.57
C ASN A 7 11.12 -7.01 -0.57
N MET A 8 10.85 -7.34 -1.84
CA MET A 8 11.46 -6.65 -2.98
C MET A 8 11.08 -5.15 -2.99
N ILE A 9 9.82 -4.83 -2.73
CA ILE A 9 9.33 -3.46 -2.66
C ILE A 9 9.93 -2.71 -1.45
N LEU A 10 10.02 -3.37 -0.29
CA LEU A 10 10.63 -2.80 0.91
C LEU A 10 12.14 -2.51 0.72
N VAL A 11 12.82 -3.28 -0.12
CA VAL A 11 14.26 -3.14 -0.38
C VAL A 11 14.56 -2.08 -1.45
N ILE A 12 13.70 -1.91 -2.46
CA ILE A 12 13.95 -0.98 -3.58
C ILE A 12 13.73 0.49 -3.19
N ASP A 13 12.76 0.78 -2.33
CA ASP A 13 12.34 2.16 -2.04
C ASP A 13 12.55 2.63 -0.59
N ASP A 14 13.09 1.74 0.25
CA ASP A 14 13.21 1.93 1.70
C ASP A 14 12.05 2.70 2.36
N PRO A 15 10.78 2.30 2.14
CA PRO A 15 9.64 2.95 2.76
C PRO A 15 9.52 2.57 4.25
N ARG A 16 10.55 1.94 4.86
CA ARG A 16 10.47 1.44 6.24
C ARG A 16 10.07 2.55 7.21
N PHE A 17 10.54 3.77 6.98
CA PHE A 17 10.16 4.92 7.79
C PHE A 17 8.66 5.26 7.64
N VAL A 18 8.07 5.26 6.43
CA VAL A 18 6.61 5.52 6.27
C VAL A 18 5.72 4.38 6.75
N LEU A 19 6.27 3.19 6.97
CA LEU A 19 5.55 2.04 7.52
C LEU A 19 5.65 1.92 9.05
N MET A 20 6.64 2.58 9.67
CA MET A 20 6.91 2.50 11.11
C MET A 20 6.69 3.82 11.85
N GLU A 21 6.77 4.96 11.15
CA GLU A 21 6.62 6.29 11.72
C GLU A 21 5.23 6.87 11.42
N GLU A 22 4.74 7.73 12.31
CA GLU A 22 3.51 8.48 12.08
C GLU A 22 3.66 9.50 10.94
N CYS A 23 2.53 9.87 10.34
CA CYS A 23 2.48 10.94 9.35
C CYS A 23 2.92 12.27 10.00
N PRO A 24 3.94 12.96 9.46
CA PRO A 24 4.34 14.26 9.98
C PRO A 24 3.19 15.27 9.80
N PRO A 25 3.05 16.25 10.71
CA PRO A 25 2.02 17.28 10.59
C PRO A 25 2.24 18.10 9.32
N SER A 26 1.13 18.50 8.69
CA SER A 26 1.19 19.36 7.50
C SER A 26 1.92 20.67 7.83
N PRO A 27 2.95 21.06 7.06
CA PRO A 27 3.72 22.27 7.34
C PRO A 27 2.83 23.51 7.22
N THR A 28 2.97 24.42 8.19
CA THR A 28 2.32 25.74 8.09
C THR A 28 2.96 26.57 6.96
N ARG A 29 2.27 27.63 6.51
CA ARG A 29 2.77 28.51 5.43
C ARG A 29 4.17 29.09 5.73
N ASN A 30 4.47 29.33 7.00
CA ASN A 30 5.73 29.91 7.46
C ASN A 30 6.77 28.85 7.88
N ALA A 31 6.49 27.56 7.67
CA ALA A 31 7.43 26.50 7.98
C ALA A 31 8.75 26.68 7.23
N SER A 32 9.84 26.26 7.86
CA SER A 32 11.16 26.28 7.22
C SER A 32 11.16 25.36 6.00
N ARG A 33 12.08 25.61 5.07
CA ARG A 33 12.27 24.75 3.90
C ARG A 33 12.54 23.29 4.31
N ILE A 34 13.33 23.07 5.35
CA ILE A 34 13.66 21.74 5.85
C ILE A 34 12.40 20.96 6.25
N VAL A 35 11.47 21.59 6.97
CA VAL A 35 10.21 20.95 7.40
C VAL A 35 9.33 20.61 6.21
N ARG A 36 9.24 21.50 5.22
CA ARG A 36 8.49 21.23 3.98
C ARG A 36 9.11 20.10 3.17
N ASP A 37 10.43 20.13 2.97
CA ASP A 37 11.15 19.12 2.20
C ASP A 37 11.01 17.74 2.87
N ALA A 38 11.06 17.67 4.21
CA ALA A 38 10.83 16.43 4.96
C ALA A 38 9.40 15.89 4.78
N TYR A 39 8.39 16.77 4.90
CA TYR A 39 6.99 16.40 4.66
C TYR A 39 6.74 15.91 3.23
N ASP A 40 7.34 16.58 2.24
CA ASP A 40 7.21 16.20 0.83
C ASP A 40 7.88 14.85 0.55
N CYS A 41 9.08 14.63 1.10
CA CYS A 41 9.78 13.35 1.02
C CYS A 41 8.95 12.22 1.65
N TRP A 42 8.41 12.44 2.85
CA TRP A 42 7.53 11.48 3.51
C TRP A 42 6.28 11.20 2.66
N THR A 43 5.61 12.24 2.15
CA THR A 43 4.39 12.11 1.35
C THR A 43 4.63 11.31 0.07
N LYS A 44 5.75 11.56 -0.63
CA LYS A 44 6.14 10.81 -1.83
C LYS A 44 6.36 9.34 -1.53
N ALA A 45 7.11 9.03 -0.47
CA ALA A 45 7.36 7.65 -0.04
C ALA A 45 6.05 6.95 0.39
N ASN A 46 5.19 7.63 1.15
CA ASN A 46 3.90 7.12 1.59
C ASN A 46 2.98 6.81 0.40
N ASN A 47 2.86 7.71 -0.57
CA ASN A 47 2.05 7.46 -1.78
C ASN A 47 2.53 6.21 -2.52
N LYS A 48 3.84 6.02 -2.63
CA LYS A 48 4.41 4.82 -3.25
C LYS A 48 4.13 3.57 -2.43
N ALA A 49 4.33 3.61 -1.11
CA ALA A 49 4.06 2.49 -0.21
C ALA A 49 2.59 2.07 -0.25
N ARG A 50 1.65 3.03 -0.24
CA ARG A 50 0.21 2.79 -0.34
C ARG A 50 -0.18 2.03 -1.61
N ILE A 51 0.32 2.47 -2.78
CA ILE A 51 0.04 1.79 -4.06
C ILE A 51 0.52 0.34 -4.02
N HIS A 52 1.73 0.12 -3.51
CA HIS A 52 2.28 -1.24 -3.42
C HIS A 52 1.51 -2.13 -2.45
N LEU A 53 1.12 -1.62 -1.28
CA LEU A 53 0.31 -2.37 -0.33
C LEU A 53 -1.03 -2.78 -0.95
N LEU A 54 -1.70 -1.87 -1.66
CA LEU A 54 -2.95 -2.17 -2.38
C LEU A 54 -2.74 -3.23 -3.46
N TRP A 55 -1.66 -3.12 -4.23
CA TRP A 55 -1.32 -4.12 -5.25
C TRP A 55 -1.08 -5.50 -4.62
N ILE A 56 -0.37 -5.58 -3.50
CA ILE A 56 -0.12 -6.84 -2.78
C ILE A 56 -1.44 -7.43 -2.24
N MET A 57 -2.32 -6.59 -1.68
CA MET A 57 -3.65 -7.05 -1.25
C MET A 57 -4.44 -7.64 -2.41
N SER A 58 -4.44 -6.97 -3.57
CA SER A 58 -5.08 -7.47 -4.78
C SER A 58 -4.45 -8.79 -5.24
N ASP A 59 -3.13 -8.89 -5.31
CA ASP A 59 -2.40 -10.11 -5.73
C ASP A 59 -2.71 -11.30 -4.80
N ILE A 60 -2.75 -11.08 -3.49
CA ILE A 60 -3.08 -12.12 -2.50
C ILE A 60 -4.52 -12.62 -2.71
N VAL A 61 -5.47 -11.70 -2.86
CA VAL A 61 -6.88 -12.04 -3.09
C VAL A 61 -7.04 -12.76 -4.43
N SER A 62 -6.46 -12.25 -5.50
CA SER A 62 -6.50 -12.88 -6.82
C SER A 62 -5.93 -14.30 -6.79
N LYS A 63 -4.76 -14.52 -6.17
CA LYS A 63 -4.14 -15.86 -6.05
C LYS A 63 -4.97 -16.84 -5.22
N LYS A 64 -5.62 -16.36 -4.17
CA LYS A 64 -6.48 -17.21 -3.33
C LYS A 64 -7.64 -17.81 -4.14
N TYR A 65 -8.09 -17.13 -5.17
CA TYR A 65 -9.27 -17.51 -5.96
C TYR A 65 -8.94 -17.80 -7.44
N GLU A 66 -7.66 -17.88 -7.80
CA GLU A 66 -7.17 -18.14 -9.16
C GLU A 66 -7.65 -19.50 -9.70
N THR A 67 -7.91 -20.46 -8.82
CA THR A 67 -8.38 -21.80 -9.19
C THR A 67 -9.88 -21.90 -9.46
N MET A 68 -10.61 -20.79 -9.35
CA MET A 68 -12.05 -20.78 -9.65
C MET A 68 -12.32 -20.88 -11.15
N VAL A 69 -13.34 -21.66 -11.48
CA VAL A 69 -13.59 -22.08 -12.87
C VAL A 69 -14.36 -21.04 -13.66
N ASN A 70 -15.23 -20.26 -13.00
CA ASN A 70 -16.05 -19.26 -13.68
C ASN A 70 -16.21 -17.95 -12.88
N ALA A 71 -16.54 -16.89 -13.61
CA ALA A 71 -16.71 -15.55 -13.05
C ALA A 71 -17.84 -15.46 -12.00
N ARG A 72 -18.85 -16.34 -12.06
CA ARG A 72 -19.95 -16.33 -11.09
C ARG A 72 -19.48 -16.70 -9.69
N GLN A 73 -18.64 -17.73 -9.58
CA GLN A 73 -18.05 -18.14 -8.31
C GLN A 73 -17.18 -17.04 -7.69
N ILE A 74 -16.41 -16.32 -8.52
CA ILE A 74 -15.61 -15.18 -8.09
C ILE A 74 -16.52 -14.05 -7.57
N MET A 75 -17.63 -13.76 -8.25
CA MET A 75 -18.59 -12.73 -7.84
C MET A 75 -19.29 -13.08 -6.52
N ASP A 76 -19.75 -14.32 -6.36
CA ASP A 76 -20.42 -14.77 -5.13
C ASP A 76 -19.48 -14.63 -3.91
N LEU A 77 -18.17 -14.87 -4.09
CA LEU A 77 -17.16 -14.64 -3.06
C LEU A 77 -16.89 -13.17 -2.75
N ILE A 78 -16.76 -12.32 -3.77
CA ILE A 78 -16.60 -10.88 -3.56
C ILE A 78 -17.78 -10.38 -2.74
N GLN A 79 -19.00 -10.80 -3.10
CA GLN A 79 -20.19 -10.50 -2.33
C GLN A 79 -20.09 -11.03 -0.90
N GLU A 80 -19.59 -12.24 -0.67
CA GLU A 80 -19.37 -12.81 0.66
C GLU A 80 -18.33 -12.05 1.51
N MET A 81 -17.21 -11.66 0.91
CA MET A 81 -16.11 -10.95 1.58
C MET A 81 -16.50 -9.53 2.00
N PHE A 82 -17.38 -8.88 1.24
CA PHE A 82 -17.82 -7.51 1.47
C PHE A 82 -19.29 -7.44 1.87
N LYS A 83 -19.87 -8.50 2.46
CA LYS A 83 -21.20 -8.43 3.06
C LYS A 83 -21.19 -7.34 4.13
N GLU A 84 -21.80 -6.20 3.84
CA GLU A 84 -22.26 -5.23 4.83
C GLU A 84 -23.41 -5.81 5.65
#